data_AF-X0WHU0-F1
#
_entry.id   AF-X0WHU0-F1
#
_cell.length_a   1.000
_cell.length_b   1.000
_cell.length_c   1.000
_cell.angle_alpha   90.00
_cell.angle_beta   90.00
_cell.angle_gamma   90.00
#
_symmetry.space_group_name_H-M   'P 1'
#
loop_
_entity.id
_entity.type
_entity.pdbx_description
1 polymer ?
#
loop_
_entity_poly.entity_id
_entity_poly.type
_entity_poly.pdbx_seq_one_letter_code
_entity_poly.pdbx_strand_id
1 'polypeptide(L)'
;MTAASAGITCPHCNARTQQALFCQVCGLFMADRTGTLQRVTYNRRFFGDSLLEGVLVLVTLVVGWLIWLAFTAQTSQTPAKRILGVYVLDAATGVPVSAGKMWMREVLVKWLLVTLINAVIGVAGLIDALWVFFDKDRQALHDKVASTVVVYAPAGLPEEFAAASPQPIARQVTPPMKDVAEQLRELARLHEQGILTDEEYEQKRSELAGKL
;
A
#
# COMPACT_ATOMS: atom_id res chain seq x y z
N MET A 1 -11.52 14.48 -24.91
CA MET A 1 -11.24 13.03 -25.10
C MET A 1 -10.88 12.45 -23.74
N THR A 2 -11.88 12.02 -22.98
CA THR A 2 -11.70 11.45 -21.63
C THR A 2 -11.30 9.99 -21.76
N ALA A 3 -10.02 9.69 -21.57
CA ALA A 3 -9.57 8.32 -21.40
C ALA A 3 -10.33 7.73 -20.20
N ALA A 4 -11.20 6.74 -20.45
CA ALA A 4 -11.80 5.95 -19.40
C ALA A 4 -10.66 5.22 -18.67
N SER A 5 -10.21 5.80 -17.55
CA SER A 5 -9.20 5.19 -16.69
C SER A 5 -9.67 3.78 -16.36
N ALA A 6 -8.91 2.76 -16.73
CA ALA A 6 -9.18 1.38 -16.35
C ALA A 6 -9.26 1.32 -14.81
N GLY A 7 -10.49 1.30 -14.29
CA GLY A 7 -10.74 1.22 -12.86
C GLY A 7 -10.41 -0.18 -12.38
N ILE A 8 -9.61 -0.27 -11.32
CA ILE A 8 -9.25 -1.53 -10.67
C ILE A 8 -10.31 -1.80 -9.59
N THR A 9 -10.75 -3.05 -9.44
CA THR A 9 -11.68 -3.44 -8.39
C THR A 9 -10.91 -3.76 -7.11
N CYS A 10 -11.34 -3.22 -5.98
CA CYS A 10 -10.73 -3.54 -4.68
C CYS A 10 -11.03 -5.00 -4.29
N PRO A 11 -10.02 -5.82 -3.93
CA PRO A 11 -10.24 -7.22 -3.55
C PRO A 11 -11.00 -7.39 -2.23
N HIS A 12 -11.08 -6.35 -1.40
CA HIS A 12 -11.71 -6.41 -0.08
C HIS A 12 -13.16 -5.96 -0.05
N CYS A 13 -13.49 -4.89 -0.79
CA CYS A 13 -14.84 -4.29 -0.77
C CYS A 13 -15.53 -4.30 -2.14
N ASN A 14 -14.89 -4.85 -3.17
CA ASN A 14 -15.39 -4.88 -4.55
C ASN A 14 -15.76 -3.51 -5.17
N ALA A 15 -15.38 -2.40 -4.51
CA ALA A 15 -15.59 -1.08 -5.07
C ALA A 15 -14.64 -0.84 -6.25
N ARG A 16 -15.15 -0.22 -7.32
CA ARG A 16 -14.33 0.24 -8.43
C ARG A 16 -13.55 1.48 -8.01
N THR A 17 -12.23 1.40 -7.98
CA THR A 17 -11.34 2.49 -7.59
C THR A 17 -10.47 2.92 -8.76
N GLN A 18 -10.00 4.17 -8.72
CA GLN A 18 -8.94 4.65 -9.60
C GLN A 18 -7.62 3.92 -9.28
N GLN A 19 -6.62 4.04 -10.17
CA GLN A 19 -5.27 3.49 -9.98
C GLN A 19 -4.56 4.18 -8.80
N ALA A 20 -4.90 3.75 -7.58
CA ALA A 20 -4.38 4.24 -6.31
C ALA A 20 -3.85 3.07 -5.49
N LEU A 21 -2.85 3.36 -4.65
CA LEU A 21 -2.23 2.38 -3.75
C LEU A 21 -3.21 1.97 -2.65
N PHE A 22 -4.13 2.85 -2.28
CA PHE A 22 -5.21 2.58 -1.35
C PHE A 22 -6.58 2.66 -2.02
N CYS A 23 -7.49 1.80 -1.57
CA CYS A 23 -8.90 1.94 -1.93
C CYS A 23 -9.49 3.22 -1.32
N GLN A 24 -10.15 4.04 -2.13
CA GLN A 24 -10.75 5.30 -1.65
C GLN A 24 -12.03 5.08 -0.82
N VAL A 25 -12.65 3.91 -0.92
CA VAL A 25 -13.89 3.57 -0.19
C VAL A 25 -13.56 2.95 1.18
N CYS A 26 -12.82 1.84 1.23
CA CYS A 26 -12.51 1.15 2.50
C CYS A 26 -11.17 1.57 3.13
N GLY A 27 -10.28 2.26 2.40
CA GLY A 27 -8.99 2.73 2.94
C GLY A 27 -7.91 1.65 3.10
N LEU A 28 -8.17 0.42 2.65
CA LEU A 28 -7.20 -0.68 2.69
C LEU A 28 -6.13 -0.54 1.61
N PHE A 29 -4.93 -1.02 1.93
CA PHE A 29 -3.82 -1.09 0.98
C PHE A 29 -4.09 -2.17 -0.06
N MET A 30 -4.04 -1.81 -1.34
CA MET A 30 -4.53 -2.67 -2.42
C MET A 30 -3.64 -3.90 -2.68
N ALA A 31 -2.37 -3.85 -2.27
CA ALA A 31 -1.45 -4.99 -2.42
C ALA A 31 -1.52 -5.98 -1.25
N ASP A 32 -2.20 -5.62 -0.14
CA ASP A 32 -2.41 -6.49 1.02
C ASP A 32 -3.61 -7.40 0.80
N ARG A 33 -3.41 -8.71 0.95
CA ARG A 33 -4.48 -9.70 0.82
C ARG A 33 -5.17 -9.99 2.14
N THR A 34 -4.51 -9.70 3.26
CA THR A 34 -5.05 -9.92 4.61
C THR A 34 -6.05 -8.84 5.02
N GLY A 35 -5.97 -7.65 4.41
CA GLY A 35 -6.85 -6.51 4.72
C GLY A 35 -6.53 -5.88 6.08
N THR A 36 -5.30 -6.04 6.55
CA THR A 36 -4.82 -5.51 7.83
C THR A 36 -4.10 -4.17 7.68
N LEU A 37 -3.52 -3.91 6.50
CA LEU A 37 -2.80 -2.69 6.18
C LEU A 37 -3.76 -1.58 5.74
N GLN A 38 -3.74 -0.49 6.51
CA GLN A 38 -4.67 0.62 6.33
C GLN A 38 -3.93 1.90 5.93
N ARG A 39 -4.66 2.80 5.29
CA ARG A 39 -4.19 4.16 5.00
C ARG A 39 -4.04 4.98 6.28
N VAL A 40 -2.84 5.51 6.55
CA VAL A 40 -2.56 6.33 7.75
C VAL A 40 -3.41 7.60 7.77
N THR A 41 -4.08 7.92 8.87
CA THR A 41 -4.89 9.15 9.01
C THR A 41 -4.06 10.42 8.88
N TYR A 42 -4.67 11.51 8.40
CA TYR A 42 -3.98 12.81 8.28
C TYR A 42 -3.39 13.26 9.62
N ASN A 43 -4.14 13.14 10.71
CA ASN A 43 -3.67 13.57 12.02
C ASN A 43 -2.43 12.81 12.45
N ARG A 44 -2.40 11.50 12.20
CA ARG A 44 -1.26 10.64 12.55
C ARG A 44 -0.08 10.83 11.60
N ARG A 45 -0.35 11.13 10.33
CA ARG A 45 0.69 11.37 9.31
C ARG A 45 1.34 12.74 9.47
N PHE A 46 0.56 13.79 9.66
CA PHE A 46 1.03 15.17 9.70
C PHE A 46 1.40 15.60 11.12
N PHE A 47 0.47 15.50 12.07
CA PHE A 47 0.75 15.93 13.45
C PHE A 47 1.51 14.87 14.24
N GLY A 48 1.10 13.60 14.16
CA GLY A 48 1.71 12.51 14.92
C GLY A 48 3.17 12.26 14.54
N ASP A 49 3.42 11.86 13.29
CA ASP A 49 4.76 11.51 12.80
C ASP A 49 5.71 12.70 12.86
N SER A 50 5.34 13.86 12.28
CA SER A 50 6.25 15.02 12.20
C SER A 50 6.58 15.63 13.55
N LEU A 51 5.61 15.77 14.46
CA LEU A 51 5.86 16.33 15.79
C LEU A 51 6.72 15.36 16.61
N LEU A 52 6.37 14.08 16.60
CA LEU A 52 7.11 13.07 17.36
C LEU A 52 8.54 12.92 16.83
N GLU A 53 8.74 12.95 15.51
CA GLU A 53 10.08 12.99 14.92
C GLU A 53 10.87 14.21 15.40
N GLY A 54 10.30 15.41 15.32
CA GLY A 54 10.97 16.63 15.77
C GLY A 54 11.35 16.60 17.25
N VAL A 55 10.44 16.12 18.11
CA VAL A 55 10.69 15.96 19.55
C VAL A 55 11.78 14.93 19.80
N LEU A 56 11.75 13.77 19.13
CA LEU A 56 12.76 12.73 19.31
C LEU A 56 14.13 13.20 18.85
N VAL A 57 14.22 13.87 17.70
CA VAL A 57 15.47 14.47 17.21
C VAL A 57 16.05 15.46 18.22
N LEU A 58 15.20 16.32 18.80
CA LEU A 58 15.61 17.31 19.79
C LEU A 58 16.10 16.66 21.09
N VAL A 59 15.33 15.73 21.65
CA VAL A 59 15.63 15.09 22.95
C VAL A 59 16.84 14.15 22.86
N THR A 60 17.05 13.50 21.71
CA THR A 60 18.17 12.57 21.51
C THR A 60 19.39 13.21 20.84
N LEU A 61 19.40 14.55 20.76
CA LEU A 61 20.51 15.37 20.26
C LEU A 61 21.00 14.99 18.86
N VAL A 62 20.09 14.65 17.93
CA VAL A 62 20.35 14.20 16.55
C VAL A 62 21.16 12.90 16.45
N VAL A 63 22.32 12.81 17.10
CA VAL A 63 23.21 11.63 17.11
C VAL A 63 22.50 10.42 17.70
N GLY A 64 21.82 10.57 18.84
CA GLY A 64 21.03 9.50 19.43
C GLY A 64 19.89 9.07 18.51
N TRP A 65 19.27 10.02 17.82
CA TRP A 65 18.24 9.74 16.83
C TRP A 65 18.78 8.94 15.64
N LEU A 66 19.95 9.30 15.11
CA LEU A 66 20.61 8.61 14.00
C LEU A 66 21.00 7.17 14.39
N ILE A 67 21.51 6.97 15.61
CA ILE A 67 21.80 5.63 16.12
C ILE A 67 20.51 4.81 16.21
N TRP A 68 19.43 5.39 16.74
CA TRP A 68 18.14 4.69 16.81
C TRP A 68 17.58 4.37 15.43
N LEU A 69 17.67 5.32 14.49
CA LEU A 69 17.29 5.12 13.10
C LEU A 69 18.04 3.93 12.48
N ALA A 70 19.32 3.72 12.79
CA ALA A 70 20.08 2.59 12.27
C ALA A 70 19.43 1.23 12.58
N PHE A 71 18.83 1.10 13.77
CA PHE A 71 18.10 -0.10 14.18
C PHE A 71 16.69 -0.16 13.60
N THR A 72 15.93 0.95 13.61
CA THR A 72 14.54 0.94 13.10
C THR A 72 14.46 0.88 11.58
N ALA A 73 15.48 1.35 10.87
CA ALA A 73 15.55 1.28 9.41
C ALA A 73 15.56 -0.16 8.90
N GLN A 74 16.06 -1.12 9.70
CA GLN A 74 16.01 -2.54 9.37
C GLN A 74 14.57 -3.08 9.28
N THR A 75 13.63 -2.47 10.01
CA THR A 75 12.21 -2.79 9.97
C THR A 75 11.40 -1.79 9.16
N SER A 76 12.06 -1.03 8.26
CA SER A 76 11.44 -0.03 7.39
C SER A 76 10.68 1.07 8.13
N GLN A 77 11.21 1.49 9.28
CA GLN A 77 10.62 2.48 10.17
C GLN A 77 11.62 3.53 10.63
N THR A 78 11.13 4.72 10.93
CA THR A 78 11.85 5.70 11.75
C THR A 78 11.44 5.55 13.21
N PRO A 79 12.19 6.11 14.18
CA PRO A 79 11.84 6.03 15.60
C PRO A 79 10.39 6.44 15.91
N ALA A 80 9.91 7.56 15.36
CA ALA A 80 8.52 7.99 15.57
C ALA A 80 7.52 7.04 14.91
N LYS A 81 7.79 6.59 13.68
CA LYS A 81 6.92 5.65 12.96
C LYS A 81 6.79 4.32 13.67
N ARG A 82 7.87 3.84 14.30
CA ARG A 82 7.85 2.63 15.11
C ARG A 82 6.94 2.77 16.32
N ILE A 83 7.02 3.89 17.04
CA ILE A 83 6.11 4.18 18.17
C ILE A 83 4.66 4.26 17.71
N LEU A 84 4.43 4.84 16.54
CA LEU A 84 3.09 4.93 15.99
C LEU A 84 2.61 3.55 15.51
N GLY A 85 3.45 2.66 14.97
CA GLY A 85 3.03 1.45 14.26
C GLY A 85 2.74 1.74 12.78
N VAL A 86 3.53 2.64 12.21
CA VAL A 86 3.50 3.02 10.80
C VAL A 86 4.69 2.38 10.10
N TYR A 87 4.52 1.89 8.88
CA TYR A 87 5.59 1.26 8.11
C TYR A 87 5.76 1.95 6.75
N VAL A 88 6.97 1.93 6.23
CA VAL A 88 7.29 2.45 4.90
C VAL A 88 7.48 1.26 3.96
N LEU A 89 6.69 1.23 2.89
CA LEU A 89 6.77 0.23 1.83
C LEU A 89 7.20 0.88 0.53
N ASP A 90 7.75 0.10 -0.37
CA ASP A 90 8.02 0.52 -1.73
C ASP A 90 6.69 0.70 -2.49
N ALA A 91 6.52 1.84 -3.17
CA ALA A 91 5.25 2.13 -3.84
C ALA A 91 5.01 1.26 -5.08
N ALA A 92 6.06 0.70 -5.69
CA ALA A 92 5.98 -0.10 -6.91
C ALA A 92 5.89 -1.61 -6.62
N THR A 93 6.53 -2.08 -5.54
CA THR A 93 6.51 -3.51 -5.18
C THR A 93 5.61 -3.83 -3.99
N GLY A 94 5.28 -2.85 -3.14
CA GLY A 94 4.54 -3.06 -1.90
C GLY A 94 5.36 -3.75 -0.80
N VAL A 95 6.65 -4.00 -1.04
CA VAL A 95 7.55 -4.68 -0.10
C VAL A 95 8.17 -3.66 0.88
N PRO A 96 8.49 -4.05 2.13
CA PRO A 96 9.18 -3.17 3.06
C PRO A 96 10.50 -2.66 2.49
N VAL A 97 10.73 -1.36 2.59
CA VAL A 97 11.95 -0.75 2.02
C VAL A 97 13.18 -1.18 2.80
N SER A 98 14.30 -1.38 2.09
CA SER A 98 15.58 -1.69 2.73
C SER A 98 16.06 -0.56 3.65
N ALA A 99 16.89 -0.90 4.64
CA ALA A 99 17.49 0.09 5.53
C ALA A 99 18.23 1.19 4.75
N GLY A 100 18.98 0.84 3.70
CA GLY A 100 19.67 1.81 2.85
C GLY A 100 18.70 2.79 2.17
N LYS A 101 17.57 2.30 1.65
CA LYS A 101 16.54 3.17 1.05
C LYS A 101 15.88 4.06 2.09
N MET A 102 15.68 3.56 3.32
CA MET A 102 15.20 4.39 4.45
C MET A 102 16.17 5.51 4.79
N TRP A 103 17.47 5.21 4.91
CA TRP A 103 18.50 6.22 5.18
C TRP A 103 18.58 7.27 4.07
N MET A 104 18.57 6.85 2.81
CA MET A 104 18.54 7.77 1.66
C MET A 104 17.29 8.66 1.70
N ARG A 105 16.10 8.08 1.91
CA ARG A 105 14.83 8.83 1.97
C ARG A 105 14.81 9.81 3.14
N GLU A 106 15.23 9.38 4.32
CA GLU A 106 15.06 10.14 5.56
C GLU A 106 16.18 11.15 5.79
N VAL A 107 17.42 10.82 5.43
CA VAL A 107 18.56 11.74 5.57
C VAL A 107 18.74 12.53 4.29
N LEU A 108 19.01 11.89 3.16
CA LEU A 108 19.40 12.60 1.94
C LEU A 108 18.23 13.35 1.29
N VAL A 109 17.10 12.68 1.03
CA VAL A 109 15.97 13.29 0.30
C VAL A 109 15.33 14.40 1.13
N LYS A 110 15.08 14.18 2.42
CA LYS A 110 14.55 15.23 3.30
C LYS A 110 15.53 16.38 3.49
N TRP A 111 16.81 16.13 3.75
CA TRP A 111 17.79 17.22 3.86
C TRP A 111 17.87 18.01 2.56
N LEU A 112 17.91 17.34 1.41
CA LEU A 112 17.99 18.00 0.10
C LEU A 112 16.75 18.85 -0.17
N LEU A 113 15.54 18.32 0.08
CA LEU A 113 14.29 19.08 -0.06
C LEU A 113 14.29 20.29 0.88
N VAL A 114 14.68 20.09 2.14
CA VAL A 114 14.71 21.15 3.14
C VAL A 114 15.80 22.18 2.85
N THR A 115 16.95 21.82 2.30
CA THR A 115 18.05 22.78 2.06
C THR A 115 17.92 23.47 0.71
N LEU A 116 17.82 22.72 -0.40
CA LEU A 116 17.80 23.32 -1.73
C LEU A 116 16.51 24.07 -2.01
N ILE A 117 15.36 23.51 -1.61
CA ILE A 117 14.07 24.10 -1.98
C ILE A 117 13.69 25.21 -0.98
N ASN A 118 14.04 25.11 0.31
CA ASN A 118 13.86 26.28 1.21
C ASN A 118 14.83 27.43 0.86
N ALA A 119 16.02 27.16 0.33
CA ALA A 119 16.91 28.24 -0.12
C ALA A 119 16.31 29.07 -1.27
N VAL A 120 15.42 28.47 -2.07
CA VAL A 120 14.77 29.14 -3.21
C VAL A 120 13.39 29.71 -2.84
N ILE A 121 12.59 29.00 -2.04
CA ILE A 121 11.16 29.31 -1.83
C ILE A 121 10.82 29.57 -0.35
N GLY A 122 11.72 29.29 0.60
CA GLY A 122 11.52 29.54 2.04
C GLY A 122 10.43 28.69 2.74
N VAL A 123 9.49 28.11 1.98
CA VAL A 123 8.33 27.34 2.47
C VAL A 123 8.30 25.89 1.97
N ALA A 124 9.41 25.38 1.44
CA ALA A 124 9.46 24.05 0.85
C ALA A 124 9.18 22.91 1.83
N GLY A 125 9.64 23.03 3.07
CA GLY A 125 9.32 22.06 4.13
C GLY A 125 7.81 22.02 4.42
N LEU A 126 7.13 23.17 4.31
CA LEU A 126 5.69 23.26 4.47
C LEU A 126 4.97 22.64 3.26
N ILE A 127 5.44 22.88 2.04
CA ILE A 127 4.88 22.25 0.83
C ILE A 127 5.01 20.73 0.91
N ASP A 128 6.18 20.19 1.27
CA ASP A 128 6.39 18.75 1.43
C ASP A 128 5.40 18.13 2.42
N ALA A 129 5.23 18.75 3.59
CA ALA A 129 4.35 18.26 4.63
C ALA A 129 2.86 18.42 4.25
N LEU A 130 2.47 19.54 3.64
CA LEU A 130 1.09 19.80 3.22
C LEU A 130 0.69 18.97 2.00
N TRP A 131 1.65 18.47 1.20
CA TRP A 131 1.37 17.63 0.04
C TRP A 131 0.54 16.38 0.38
N VAL A 132 0.70 15.87 1.60
CA VAL A 132 -0.08 14.75 2.15
C VAL A 132 -1.59 14.97 2.03
N PHE A 133 -2.07 16.21 2.15
CA PHE A 133 -3.51 16.54 2.08
C PHE A 133 -4.07 16.52 0.67
N PHE A 134 -3.22 16.76 -0.34
CA PHE A 134 -3.61 16.79 -1.75
C PHE A 134 -3.41 15.44 -2.44
N ASP A 135 -2.56 14.59 -1.89
CA ASP A 135 -2.28 13.28 -2.46
C ASP A 135 -3.31 12.21 -2.09
N LYS A 136 -3.82 11.50 -3.10
CA LYS A 136 -4.82 10.42 -2.95
C LYS A 136 -4.33 9.23 -2.10
N ASP A 137 -3.02 9.02 -2.07
CA ASP A 137 -2.34 7.94 -1.34
C ASP A 137 -1.68 8.44 -0.05
N ARG A 138 -1.94 9.70 0.35
CA ARG A 138 -1.37 10.38 1.54
C ARG A 138 0.15 10.36 1.59
N GLN A 139 0.79 10.40 0.42
CA GLN A 139 2.24 10.54 0.29
C GLN A 139 2.65 12.00 0.49
N ALA A 140 3.75 12.25 1.20
CA ALA A 140 4.44 13.53 1.18
C ALA A 140 5.27 13.66 -0.12
N LEU A 141 5.82 14.84 -0.40
CA LEU A 141 6.62 15.04 -1.60
C LEU A 141 7.89 14.17 -1.59
N HIS A 142 8.58 14.07 -0.45
CA HIS A 142 9.74 13.19 -0.26
C HIS A 142 9.39 11.70 -0.44
N ASP A 143 8.17 11.29 -0.11
CA ASP A 143 7.73 9.90 -0.32
C ASP A 143 7.63 9.57 -1.79
N LYS A 144 7.08 10.50 -2.59
CA LYS A 144 6.98 10.35 -4.04
C LYS A 144 8.35 10.32 -4.69
N VAL A 145 9.23 11.24 -4.30
CA VAL A 145 10.62 11.29 -4.80
C VAL A 145 11.35 9.98 -4.49
N ALA A 146 11.14 9.40 -3.32
CA ALA A 146 11.73 8.12 -2.94
C ALA A 146 10.97 6.88 -3.45
N SER A 147 9.84 7.06 -4.16
CA SER A 147 8.93 5.98 -4.58
C SER A 147 8.56 5.06 -3.42
N THR A 148 8.07 5.66 -2.34
CA THR A 148 7.67 4.98 -1.10
C THR A 148 6.25 5.35 -0.71
N VAL A 149 5.58 4.47 0.01
CA VAL A 149 4.24 4.67 0.56
C VAL A 149 4.23 4.31 2.03
N VAL A 150 3.40 5.00 2.80
CA VAL A 150 3.34 4.85 4.24
C VAL A 150 2.03 4.22 4.65
N VAL A 151 2.10 3.07 5.32
CA VAL A 151 0.96 2.26 5.73
C VAL A 151 0.83 2.20 7.26
N TYR A 152 -0.40 2.04 7.74
CA TYR A 152 -0.69 1.78 9.15
C TYR A 152 -0.86 0.28 9.37
N ALA A 153 -0.09 -0.28 10.32
CA ALA A 153 -0.18 -1.68 10.70
C ALA A 153 -0.05 -1.81 12.24
N PRO A 154 -1.15 -1.70 13.00
CA PRO A 154 -1.10 -1.71 14.47
C PRO A 154 -0.62 -3.03 15.05
N ALA A 155 -0.88 -4.15 14.37
CA ALA A 155 -0.43 -5.48 14.76
C ALA A 155 0.95 -5.86 14.18
N GLY A 156 1.63 -4.92 13.51
CA GLY A 156 2.84 -5.18 12.74
C GLY A 156 2.56 -5.54 11.28
N LEU A 157 3.63 -5.68 10.49
CA LEU A 157 3.52 -6.09 9.08
C LEU A 157 3.17 -7.59 8.99
N PRO A 158 2.19 -7.97 8.16
CA PRO A 158 1.90 -9.37 7.89
C PRO A 158 3.12 -10.13 7.35
N GLU A 159 3.17 -11.43 7.59
CA GLU A 159 4.27 -12.29 7.13
C GLU A 159 4.46 -12.24 5.61
N GLU A 160 3.38 -12.03 4.83
CA GLU A 160 3.48 -11.89 3.37
C GLU A 160 4.36 -10.71 2.94
N PHE A 161 4.47 -9.67 3.76
CA PHE A 161 5.37 -8.53 3.52
C PHE A 161 6.73 -8.72 4.20
N ALA A 162 6.79 -9.46 5.32
CA ALA A 162 8.03 -9.75 6.03
C ALA A 162 8.91 -10.79 5.31
N ALA A 163 8.28 -11.74 4.59
CA ALA A 163 8.95 -12.84 3.90
C ALA A 163 9.27 -12.53 2.41
N ALA A 164 8.76 -11.43 1.86
CA ALA A 164 8.71 -11.26 0.41
C ALA A 164 9.97 -10.69 -0.23
N SER A 165 10.66 -11.58 -0.95
CA SER A 165 11.22 -11.30 -2.28
C SER A 165 10.23 -10.48 -3.14
N PRO A 166 10.70 -9.58 -4.03
CA PRO A 166 9.85 -8.64 -4.76
C PRO A 166 8.85 -9.36 -5.67
N GLN A 167 7.58 -9.41 -5.27
CA GLN A 167 6.48 -9.76 -6.18
C GLN A 167 5.94 -8.44 -6.76
N PRO A 168 6.03 -8.20 -8.08
CA PRO A 168 5.49 -6.99 -8.67
C PRO A 168 3.95 -6.96 -8.53
N ILE A 169 3.42 -5.81 -8.11
CA ILE A 169 1.99 -5.51 -7.92
C ILE A 169 1.15 -5.89 -9.16
N ALA A 170 1.77 -5.90 -10.35
CA ALA A 170 1.15 -6.23 -11.62
C ALA A 170 0.67 -7.69 -11.79
N ARG A 171 1.12 -8.66 -10.97
CA ARG A 171 0.80 -10.09 -11.19
C ARG A 171 -0.50 -10.57 -10.53
N GLN A 172 -1.20 -9.73 -9.76
CA GLN A 172 -2.29 -10.20 -8.88
C GLN A 172 -3.66 -9.63 -9.22
N VAL A 173 -3.91 -9.35 -10.50
CA VAL A 173 -5.28 -9.10 -11.00
C VAL A 173 -5.52 -9.96 -12.23
N THR A 174 -5.81 -11.23 -12.01
CA THR A 174 -6.85 -11.92 -12.76
C THR A 174 -7.70 -12.68 -11.76
N PRO A 175 -9.04 -12.54 -11.77
CA PRO A 175 -9.86 -13.58 -11.15
C PRO A 175 -9.44 -14.90 -11.81
N PRO A 176 -9.28 -16.00 -11.05
CA PRO A 176 -8.91 -17.26 -11.67
C PRO A 176 -10.03 -17.63 -12.63
N MET A 177 -9.80 -17.47 -13.93
CA MET A 177 -10.63 -18.06 -15.00
C MET A 177 -10.66 -19.60 -14.88
N LYS A 178 -9.79 -20.16 -14.03
CA LYS A 178 -9.86 -21.53 -13.53
C LYS A 178 -11.16 -21.83 -12.77
N ASP A 179 -11.83 -20.85 -12.15
CA ASP A 179 -13.09 -21.07 -11.42
C ASP A 179 -14.21 -21.51 -12.37
N VAL A 180 -14.40 -20.84 -13.52
CA VAL A 180 -15.47 -21.22 -14.46
C VAL A 180 -15.20 -22.58 -15.11
N ALA A 181 -13.96 -22.85 -15.52
CA ALA A 181 -13.61 -24.15 -16.11
C ALA A 181 -13.71 -25.31 -15.10
N GLU A 182 -13.46 -25.05 -13.82
CA GLU A 182 -13.57 -26.03 -12.73
C GLU A 182 -15.02 -26.23 -12.28
N GLN A 183 -15.82 -25.15 -12.23
CA GLN A 183 -17.27 -25.20 -12.02
C GLN A 183 -18.00 -25.97 -13.12
N LEU A 184 -17.59 -25.80 -14.39
CA LEU A 184 -18.14 -26.58 -15.51
C LEU A 184 -17.82 -28.08 -15.38
N ARG A 185 -16.63 -28.43 -14.88
CA ARG A 185 -16.24 -29.83 -14.62
C ARG A 185 -17.03 -30.43 -13.45
N GLU A 186 -17.26 -29.66 -12.39
CA GLU A 186 -18.05 -30.13 -11.25
C GLU A 186 -19.54 -30.27 -11.61
N LEU A 187 -20.10 -29.36 -12.41
CA LEU A 187 -21.47 -29.51 -12.94
C LEU A 187 -21.61 -30.76 -13.80
N ALA A 188 -20.63 -31.07 -14.65
CA ALA A 188 -20.63 -32.30 -15.45
C ALA A 188 -20.60 -33.55 -14.55
N ARG A 189 -19.80 -33.52 -13.47
CA ARG A 189 -19.74 -34.62 -12.48
C ARG A 189 -21.08 -34.81 -11.74
N LEU A 190 -21.75 -33.73 -11.36
CA LEU A 190 -23.03 -33.77 -10.65
C LEU A 190 -24.18 -34.25 -11.54
N HIS A 191 -24.12 -33.93 -12.85
CA HIS A 191 -25.05 -34.45 -13.85
C HIS A 191 -24.86 -35.96 -14.06
N GLU A 192 -23.60 -36.42 -14.20
CA GLU A 192 -23.29 -37.86 -14.29
C GLU A 192 -23.73 -38.64 -13.04
N GLN A 193 -23.74 -38.01 -11.87
CA GLN A 193 -24.24 -38.59 -10.61
C GLN A 193 -25.77 -38.59 -10.48
N GLY A 194 -26.49 -38.04 -11.46
CA GLY A 194 -27.96 -37.95 -11.47
C GLY A 194 -28.53 -36.98 -10.42
N ILE A 195 -27.70 -36.08 -9.88
CA ILE A 195 -28.11 -35.09 -8.87
C ILE A 195 -28.75 -33.87 -9.54
N LEU A 196 -28.32 -33.53 -10.76
CA LEU A 196 -28.94 -32.50 -11.59
C LEU A 196 -29.76 -33.14 -12.71
N THR A 197 -30.94 -32.58 -12.97
CA THR A 197 -31.74 -32.91 -14.16
C THR A 197 -31.12 -32.29 -15.42
N ASP A 198 -31.43 -32.86 -16.59
CA ASP A 198 -30.89 -32.39 -17.89
C ASP A 198 -31.18 -30.90 -18.13
N GLU A 199 -32.37 -30.43 -17.72
CA GLU A 199 -32.79 -29.03 -17.85
C GLU A 199 -31.98 -28.10 -16.94
N GLU A 200 -31.74 -28.50 -15.68
CA GLU A 200 -30.97 -27.70 -14.73
C GLU A 200 -29.48 -27.63 -15.08
N TYR A 201 -28.93 -28.69 -15.67
CA TYR A 201 -27.55 -28.74 -16.12
C TYR A 201 -27.30 -27.77 -17.29
N GLU A 202 -28.12 -27.83 -18.35
CA GLU A 202 -27.97 -26.95 -19.52
C GLU A 202 -28.20 -25.47 -19.17
N GLN A 203 -29.12 -25.17 -18.24
CA GLN A 203 -29.34 -23.81 -17.77
C GLN A 203 -28.13 -23.24 -17.01
N LYS A 204 -27.55 -24.00 -16.06
CA LYS A 204 -26.37 -23.55 -15.31
C LYS A 204 -25.10 -23.49 -16.17
N ARG A 205 -24.97 -24.43 -17.10
CA ARG A 205 -23.85 -24.48 -18.05
C ARG A 205 -23.85 -23.26 -18.98
N SER A 206 -25.01 -22.88 -19.52
CA SER A 206 -25.14 -21.70 -20.39
C SER A 206 -24.94 -20.38 -19.63
N GLU A 207 -25.42 -20.28 -18.38
CA GLU A 207 -25.16 -19.11 -17.52
C GLU A 207 -23.66 -18.93 -17.23
N LEU A 208 -22.94 -20.02 -16.92
CA LEU A 208 -21.51 -19.99 -16.66
C LEU A 208 -20.68 -19.77 -17.93
N ALA A 209 -21.09 -20.35 -19.05
CA ALA A 209 -20.43 -20.13 -20.34
C ALA A 209 -20.55 -18.68 -20.83
N GLY A 210 -21.63 -17.98 -20.47
CA GLY A 210 -21.81 -16.55 -20.78
C GLY A 210 -21.02 -15.58 -19.89
N LYS A 211 -20.39 -16.08 -18.81
CA LYS A 211 -19.50 -15.30 -17.92
C LYS A 211 -18.02 -15.33 -18.34
N LEU A 212 -17.68 -16.10 -19.37
CA LEU A 212 -16.37 -16.12 -20.06
C LEU A 212 -16.26 -14.96 -21.05
#